data_AF-A0A7S2HAH4-F1
#
_entry.id   AF-A0A7S2HAH4-F1
#
_cell.length_a   1.000
_cell.length_b   1.000
_cell.length_c   1.000
_cell.angle_alpha   90.00
_cell.angle_beta   90.00
_cell.angle_gamma   90.00
#
_symmetry.space_group_name_H-M   'P 1'
#
loop_
_entity.id
_entity.type
_entity.pdbx_description
1 polymer ?
#
loop_
_entity_poly.entity_id
_entity_poly.type
_entity_poly.pdbx_seq_one_letter_code
_entity_poly.pdbx_strand_id
1 'polypeptide(L)'
;RGPAAMSYGDSCSHPSGYEQGNTGYSGTPMWKIKQQMEAHLARQQIPSVQQGPIGGETLSSKSARLLLDGVVLPRKQASKQPVVPSAATTSAPAALPSASSSARQVLVRDLRKVGQVLRIPLPRQGIFEDGSGLVPCSLFAVFDGNQCTPSSASGWKAAEFSCRNLPAKLLGNLSIIPAERCNQVFMKSALLKTFEDLEADPSRPAGAAERCAAAVALVLGDF
;
A
#
# COMPACT_ATOMS: atom_id res chain seq x y z
N ARG A 1 13.03 70.26 24.46
CA ARG A 1 13.54 69.22 25.38
C ARG A 1 13.19 67.88 24.75
N GLY A 2 14.19 67.16 24.26
CA GLY A 2 14.03 66.11 23.24
C GLY A 2 13.65 64.73 23.77
N PRO A 3 13.36 63.76 22.88
CA PRO A 3 13.30 62.36 23.23
C PRO A 3 14.65 61.66 22.98
N ALA A 4 14.98 60.78 23.92
CA ALA A 4 16.22 60.03 24.02
C ALA A 4 16.33 58.94 22.93
N ALA A 5 17.55 58.79 22.42
CA ALA A 5 17.97 57.69 21.58
C ALA A 5 18.10 56.40 22.41
N MET A 6 17.36 55.35 22.03
CA MET A 6 17.57 54.01 22.55
C MET A 6 18.55 53.24 21.65
N SER A 7 19.70 52.91 22.24
CA SER A 7 20.72 52.00 21.71
C SER A 7 20.28 50.56 21.97
N TYR A 8 20.16 49.76 20.91
CA TYR A 8 20.03 48.30 21.02
C TYR A 8 21.38 47.67 20.71
N GLY A 9 21.93 47.01 21.72
CA GLY A 9 23.22 46.35 21.69
C GLY A 9 23.22 45.04 20.90
N ASP A 10 24.35 44.82 20.25
CA ASP A 10 24.84 43.56 19.72
C ASP A 10 24.81 42.43 20.77
N SER A 11 24.38 41.25 20.34
CA SER A 11 24.61 39.99 21.04
C SER A 11 24.72 38.87 20.01
N CYS A 12 25.85 38.82 19.30
CA CYS A 12 26.29 37.64 18.56
C CYS A 12 26.73 36.55 19.55
N SER A 13 25.80 35.71 19.96
CA SER A 13 26.09 34.45 20.67
C SER A 13 25.47 33.30 19.89
N HIS A 14 26.26 32.71 19.00
CA HIS A 14 25.96 31.42 18.38
C HIS A 14 26.50 30.30 19.27
N PRO A 15 25.65 29.45 19.89
CA PRO A 15 26.09 28.18 20.42
C PRO A 15 26.02 27.15 19.28
N SER A 16 27.10 27.02 18.52
CA SER A 16 27.31 25.86 17.64
C SER A 16 27.66 24.64 18.49
N GLY A 17 26.66 24.07 19.16
CA GLY A 17 26.71 22.73 19.72
C GLY A 17 26.39 21.71 18.63
N TYR A 18 27.35 21.40 17.77
CA TYR A 18 27.31 20.22 16.90
C TYR A 18 28.24 19.15 17.47
N GLU A 19 27.81 18.53 18.56
CA GLU A 19 28.38 17.25 18.99
C GLU A 19 27.28 16.19 19.06
N GLN A 20 27.52 15.13 18.29
CA GLN A 20 27.09 13.75 18.52
C GLN A 20 25.59 13.43 18.61
N GLY A 21 25.07 12.85 17.53
CA GLY A 21 23.82 12.10 17.59
C GLY A 21 23.45 11.42 16.27
N ASN A 22 23.79 10.13 16.14
CA ASN A 22 23.23 9.14 15.22
C ASN A 22 23.60 9.23 13.72
N THR A 23 24.88 8.98 13.41
CA THR A 23 25.29 8.34 12.14
C THR A 23 24.91 6.86 12.15
N GLY A 24 23.60 6.60 12.11
CA GLY A 24 23.00 5.26 12.01
C GLY A 24 22.46 4.93 10.62
N TYR A 25 22.69 5.79 9.62
CA TYR A 25 22.40 5.47 8.23
C TYR A 25 23.47 4.51 7.70
N SER A 26 23.27 3.21 7.94
CA SER A 26 23.91 2.18 7.14
C SER A 26 23.46 2.42 5.69
N GLY A 27 24.36 3.00 4.88
CA GLY A 27 24.20 3.17 3.42
C GLY A 27 24.16 1.84 2.66
N THR A 28 23.88 0.74 3.34
CA THR A 28 23.68 -0.58 2.77
C THR A 28 22.26 -0.65 2.24
N PRO A 29 22.05 -0.66 0.92
CA PRO A 29 20.72 -0.77 0.35
C PRO A 29 20.06 -2.08 0.80
N MET A 30 18.74 -2.07 1.03
CA MET A 30 17.98 -3.19 1.62
C MET A 30 18.19 -4.53 0.90
N TRP A 31 18.45 -4.53 -0.41
CA TRP A 31 18.73 -5.76 -1.16
C TRP A 31 20.03 -6.45 -0.71
N LYS A 32 21.03 -5.68 -0.29
CA LYS A 32 22.33 -6.18 0.17
C LYS A 32 22.22 -6.75 1.59
N ILE A 33 21.38 -6.14 2.43
CA ILE A 33 21.00 -6.69 3.75
C ILE A 33 20.29 -8.02 3.56
N LYS A 34 19.30 -8.10 2.65
CA LYS A 34 18.58 -9.34 2.35
C LYS A 34 19.52 -10.44 1.87
N GLN A 35 20.45 -10.11 0.96
CA GLN A 35 21.44 -11.06 0.46
C GLN A 35 22.39 -11.56 1.56
N GLN A 36 22.82 -10.68 2.46
CA GLN A 36 23.62 -11.07 3.62
C GLN A 36 22.85 -11.96 4.59
N MET A 37 21.56 -11.67 4.82
CA MET A 37 20.70 -12.44 5.71
C MET A 37 20.43 -13.86 5.17
N GLU A 38 20.17 -13.99 3.87
CA GLU A 38 20.00 -15.29 3.19
C GLU A 38 21.30 -16.11 3.21
N ALA A 39 22.45 -15.49 2.97
CA ALA A 39 23.75 -16.15 3.07
C ALA A 39 24.06 -16.62 4.51
N HIS A 40 23.63 -15.84 5.52
CA HIS A 40 23.80 -16.20 6.91
C HIS A 40 22.88 -17.37 7.32
N LEU A 41 21.64 -17.39 6.83
CA LEU A 41 20.71 -18.51 7.04
C LEU A 41 21.23 -19.79 6.38
N ALA A 42 21.76 -19.71 5.16
CA ALA A 42 22.32 -20.85 4.45
C ALA A 42 23.53 -21.47 5.18
N ARG A 43 24.30 -20.64 5.91
CA ARG A 43 25.44 -21.10 6.73
C ARG A 43 25.03 -21.75 8.06
N GLN A 44 23.82 -21.51 8.55
CA GLN A 44 23.34 -22.10 9.81
C GLN A 44 22.66 -23.47 9.63
N GLN A 45 22.50 -23.96 8.40
CA GLN A 45 22.03 -25.33 8.15
C GLN A 45 23.20 -26.32 8.26
N ILE A 46 23.60 -26.62 9.49
CA ILE A 46 24.33 -27.84 9.81
C ILE A 46 23.29 -28.97 9.93
N PRO A 47 23.48 -30.14 9.28
CA PRO A 47 22.56 -31.26 9.40
C PRO A 47 22.70 -31.90 10.78
N SER A 48 21.74 -31.62 11.67
CA SER A 48 21.57 -32.36 12.92
C SER A 48 20.90 -33.70 12.66
N VAL A 49 21.60 -34.75 13.10
CA VAL A 49 21.27 -36.17 13.06
C VAL A 49 19.94 -36.48 13.78
N GLN A 50 19.21 -37.44 13.21
CA GLN A 50 18.03 -38.18 13.70
C GLN A 50 17.84 -38.27 15.22
N GLN A 51 16.58 -38.10 15.68
CA GLN A 51 15.86 -39.09 16.52
C GLN A 51 14.38 -38.75 16.75
N GLY A 52 13.49 -39.73 16.48
CA GLY A 52 12.44 -40.22 17.39
C GLY A 52 11.16 -39.40 17.66
N PRO A 53 9.95 -39.96 17.45
CA PRO A 53 8.67 -39.27 17.68
C PRO A 53 8.06 -39.61 19.05
N ILE A 54 7.62 -38.60 19.82
CA ILE A 54 6.61 -38.75 20.88
C ILE A 54 5.73 -37.49 20.88
N GLY A 55 4.42 -37.72 20.91
CA GLY A 55 3.37 -36.73 20.63
C GLY A 55 3.16 -35.64 21.69
N GLY A 56 2.24 -34.73 21.39
CA GLY A 56 1.81 -33.67 22.29
C GLY A 56 1.08 -32.57 21.54
N GLU A 57 -0.19 -32.42 21.87
CA GLU A 57 -1.16 -31.49 21.31
C GLU A 57 -0.73 -30.04 21.54
N THR A 58 -0.87 -29.17 20.52
CA THR A 58 -1.00 -27.73 20.74
C THR A 58 -1.87 -27.08 19.66
N LEU A 59 -2.87 -26.32 20.13
CA LEU A 59 -3.74 -25.45 19.37
C LEU A 59 -2.91 -24.37 18.66
N SER A 60 -2.73 -24.56 17.36
CA SER A 60 -2.16 -23.56 16.47
C SER A 60 -3.26 -22.57 16.08
N SER A 61 -3.24 -21.38 16.68
CA SER A 61 -3.93 -20.19 16.17
C SER A 61 -3.49 -19.96 14.72
N LYS A 62 -4.32 -20.39 13.78
CA LYS A 62 -4.14 -20.14 12.36
C LYS A 62 -4.56 -18.70 12.09
N SER A 63 -3.60 -17.76 12.13
CA SER A 63 -3.75 -16.49 11.42
C SER A 63 -4.02 -16.82 9.97
N ALA A 64 -5.29 -16.70 9.56
CA ALA A 64 -5.70 -16.85 8.18
C ALA A 64 -5.20 -15.63 7.39
N ARG A 65 -3.94 -15.70 6.96
CA ARG A 65 -3.41 -14.77 5.95
C ARG A 65 -4.14 -15.04 4.64
N LEU A 66 -5.26 -14.35 4.46
CA LEU A 66 -5.96 -14.25 3.19
C LEU A 66 -5.18 -13.30 2.28
N LEU A 67 -4.06 -13.79 1.77
CA LEU A 67 -3.56 -13.36 0.46
C LEU A 67 -4.55 -13.95 -0.55
N LEU A 68 -5.63 -13.21 -0.84
CA LEU A 68 -6.36 -13.44 -2.07
C LEU A 68 -5.35 -13.17 -3.19
N ASP A 69 -4.80 -14.26 -3.74
CA ASP A 69 -3.92 -14.22 -4.91
C ASP A 69 -4.51 -13.22 -5.89
N GLY A 70 -3.72 -12.17 -6.14
CA GLY A 70 -4.17 -11.02 -6.88
C GLY A 70 -4.85 -11.49 -8.16
N VAL A 71 -6.01 -10.90 -8.45
CA VAL A 71 -6.62 -10.99 -9.77
C VAL A 71 -5.66 -10.26 -10.73
N VAL A 72 -4.61 -10.95 -11.15
CA VAL A 72 -3.72 -10.53 -12.21
C VAL A 72 -4.44 -10.91 -13.48
N LEU A 73 -5.02 -9.90 -14.15
CA LEU A 73 -5.46 -10.06 -15.52
C LEU A 73 -4.28 -10.60 -16.35
N PRO A 74 -4.46 -11.68 -17.13
CA PRO A 74 -3.35 -12.36 -17.78
C PRO A 74 -2.65 -11.42 -18.76
N ARG A 75 -1.34 -11.23 -18.56
CA ARG A 75 -0.45 -10.57 -19.51
C ARG A 75 0.50 -11.64 -20.08
N LYS A 76 0.52 -11.81 -21.40
CA LYS A 76 1.63 -12.48 -22.11
C LYS A 76 2.90 -11.66 -21.87
N GLN A 77 3.93 -12.32 -21.33
CA GLN A 77 5.22 -11.73 -20.96
C GLN A 77 6.02 -11.25 -22.17
N ALA A 78 6.77 -10.15 -22.00
CA ALA A 78 8.18 -10.08 -22.39
C ALA A 78 8.93 -8.96 -21.66
N SER A 79 10.16 -9.29 -21.28
CA SER A 79 11.29 -8.46 -20.81
C SER A 79 11.35 -8.03 -19.33
N LYS A 80 12.50 -8.36 -18.73
CA LYS A 80 12.95 -8.09 -17.37
C LYS A 80 13.72 -6.77 -17.34
N GLN A 81 13.34 -5.81 -16.50
CA GLN A 81 14.28 -4.85 -15.90
C GLN A 81 13.81 -4.44 -14.49
N PRO A 82 14.73 -4.28 -13.52
CA PRO A 82 14.39 -3.80 -12.18
C PRO A 82 14.42 -2.27 -12.16
N VAL A 83 13.30 -1.63 -11.80
CA VAL A 83 13.21 -0.17 -11.57
C VAL A 83 13.06 0.09 -10.07
N VAL A 84 13.97 0.89 -9.54
CA VAL A 84 14.03 1.39 -8.16
C VAL A 84 12.89 2.39 -7.92
N PRO A 85 12.21 2.41 -6.77
CA PRO A 85 11.17 3.41 -6.51
C PRO A 85 11.82 4.75 -6.13
N SER A 86 11.55 5.80 -6.91
CA SER A 86 11.83 7.18 -6.51
C SER A 86 10.50 7.90 -6.33
N ALA A 87 10.18 8.23 -5.08
CA ALA A 87 9.11 9.15 -4.73
C ALA A 87 9.74 10.50 -4.38
N ALA A 88 9.50 11.51 -5.20
CA ALA A 88 9.63 12.91 -4.82
C ALA A 88 8.80 13.76 -5.79
N THR A 89 7.67 14.27 -5.32
CA THR A 89 6.98 15.38 -5.96
C THR A 89 7.74 16.65 -5.57
N THR A 90 8.41 17.29 -6.52
CA THR A 90 8.89 18.66 -6.37
C THR A 90 8.81 19.35 -7.72
N SER A 91 7.92 20.33 -7.81
CA SER A 91 7.67 21.13 -9.02
C SER A 91 8.73 22.22 -9.19
N ALA A 92 9.51 22.16 -10.28
CA ALA A 92 10.13 23.33 -10.91
C ALA A 92 10.41 23.04 -12.41
N PRO A 93 10.34 24.04 -13.30
CA PRO A 93 10.32 23.82 -14.75
C PRO A 93 11.71 23.99 -15.38
N ALA A 94 12.18 22.99 -16.12
CA ALA A 94 13.17 23.16 -17.19
C ALA A 94 13.07 21.98 -18.18
N ALA A 95 12.93 22.32 -19.45
CA ALA A 95 12.62 21.41 -20.55
C ALA A 95 13.76 20.41 -20.85
N LEU A 96 13.44 19.12 -20.74
CA LEU A 96 14.17 17.98 -21.28
C LEU A 96 13.12 16.99 -21.83
N PRO A 97 13.43 16.17 -22.86
CA PRO A 97 12.45 15.32 -23.53
C PRO A 97 11.76 14.43 -22.49
N SER A 98 10.46 14.67 -22.33
CA SER A 98 9.65 14.21 -21.21
C SER A 98 9.61 12.69 -21.19
N ALA A 99 10.36 12.08 -20.27
CA ALA A 99 10.11 10.71 -19.86
C ALA A 99 8.62 10.61 -19.52
N SER A 100 7.89 9.76 -20.23
CA SER A 100 6.48 9.50 -19.95
C SER A 100 6.37 9.01 -18.51
N SER A 101 5.98 9.90 -17.59
CA SER A 101 5.88 9.54 -16.18
C SER A 101 4.71 8.58 -16.03
N SER A 102 4.98 7.28 -16.00
CA SER A 102 4.01 6.28 -15.56
C SER A 102 3.71 6.56 -14.09
N ALA A 103 2.61 7.25 -13.81
CA ALA A 103 2.22 7.55 -12.44
C ALA A 103 1.58 6.30 -11.83
N ARG A 104 2.38 5.52 -11.10
CA ARG A 104 1.89 4.43 -10.28
C ARG A 104 1.25 5.01 -9.02
N GLN A 105 -0.01 4.67 -8.78
CA GLN A 105 -0.73 5.08 -7.58
C GLN A 105 -0.67 3.95 -6.55
N VAL A 106 -0.40 4.29 -5.29
CA VAL A 106 -0.35 3.33 -4.18
C VAL A 106 -1.36 3.77 -3.12
N LEU A 107 -2.13 2.82 -2.63
CA LEU A 107 -3.13 3.01 -1.59
C LEU A 107 -2.82 2.07 -0.43
N VAL A 108 -2.75 2.64 0.78
CA VAL A 108 -2.69 1.88 2.03
C VAL A 108 -3.68 2.51 2.99
N ARG A 109 -4.71 1.78 3.40
CA ARG A 109 -5.80 2.30 4.25
C ARG A 109 -6.30 1.25 5.23
N ASP A 110 -6.70 1.73 6.41
CA ASP A 110 -7.54 0.98 7.34
C ASP A 110 -9.01 1.18 6.93
N LEU A 111 -9.67 0.12 6.46
CA LEU A 111 -11.04 0.22 5.97
C LEU A 111 -12.06 0.51 7.08
N ARG A 112 -11.78 0.18 8.35
CA ARG A 112 -12.67 0.55 9.46
C ARG A 112 -12.65 2.07 9.66
N LYS A 113 -11.46 2.68 9.62
CA LYS A 113 -11.33 4.15 9.68
C LYS A 113 -11.97 4.82 8.47
N VAL A 114 -11.77 4.27 7.27
CA VAL A 114 -12.43 4.81 6.06
C VAL A 114 -13.96 4.68 6.17
N GLY A 115 -14.47 3.55 6.64
CA GLY A 115 -15.91 3.33 6.85
C GLY A 115 -16.52 4.30 7.87
N GLN A 116 -15.79 4.61 8.96
CA GLN A 116 -16.21 5.64 9.92
C GLN A 116 -16.32 7.03 9.27
N VAL A 117 -15.33 7.43 8.48
CA VAL A 117 -15.33 8.72 7.77
C VAL A 117 -16.45 8.80 6.74
N LEU A 118 -16.64 7.74 5.96
CA LEU A 118 -17.67 7.67 4.92
C LEU A 118 -19.06 7.33 5.43
N ARG A 119 -19.21 7.03 6.73
CA ARG A 119 -20.44 6.53 7.36
C ARG A 119 -21.01 5.28 6.68
N ILE A 120 -20.13 4.42 6.18
CA ILE A 120 -20.49 3.12 5.60
C ILE A 120 -19.99 2.03 6.56
N PRO A 121 -20.89 1.29 7.23
CA PRO A 121 -20.48 0.26 8.18
C PRO A 121 -19.86 -0.93 7.44
N LEU A 122 -18.75 -1.43 7.97
CA LEU A 122 -18.26 -2.76 7.62
C LEU A 122 -19.04 -3.83 8.37
N PRO A 123 -19.15 -5.05 7.82
CA PRO A 123 -19.65 -6.19 8.55
C PRO A 123 -18.86 -6.39 9.86
N ARG A 124 -19.58 -6.78 10.91
CA ARG A 124 -19.03 -6.98 12.26
C ARG A 124 -19.05 -8.44 12.68
N GLN A 125 -19.25 -9.35 11.74
CA GLN A 125 -19.42 -10.78 11.99
C GLN A 125 -18.68 -11.57 10.91
N GLY A 126 -18.63 -12.90 11.07
CA GLY A 126 -17.91 -13.79 10.17
C GLY A 126 -16.42 -13.50 10.21
N ILE A 127 -15.78 -13.36 9.06
CA ILE A 127 -14.32 -13.12 8.99
C ILE A 127 -13.86 -11.75 9.52
N PHE A 128 -14.79 -10.84 9.85
CA PHE A 128 -14.48 -9.51 10.40
C PHE A 128 -14.52 -9.48 11.93
N GLU A 129 -14.83 -10.60 12.56
CA GLU A 129 -14.87 -10.77 14.01
C GLU A 129 -14.14 -12.05 14.37
N ASP A 130 -13.32 -12.01 15.41
CA ASP A 130 -12.72 -13.17 16.02
C ASP A 130 -13.16 -13.26 17.49
N GLY A 131 -12.73 -14.30 18.20
CA GLY A 131 -13.07 -14.47 19.61
C GLY A 131 -12.60 -13.35 20.54
N SER A 132 -11.77 -12.42 20.05
CA SER A 132 -11.29 -11.24 20.77
C SER A 132 -11.99 -9.93 20.34
N GLY A 133 -12.84 -9.98 19.31
CA GLY A 133 -13.65 -8.85 18.83
C GLY A 133 -13.38 -8.50 17.37
N LEU A 134 -13.38 -7.20 17.05
CA LEU A 134 -13.29 -6.73 15.67
C LEU A 134 -11.87 -6.87 15.10
N VAL A 135 -11.75 -7.65 14.04
CA VAL A 135 -10.49 -7.96 13.37
C VAL A 135 -9.95 -6.75 12.59
N PRO A 136 -8.66 -6.38 12.65
CA PRO A 136 -8.09 -5.33 11.80
C PRO A 136 -8.36 -5.56 10.31
N CYS A 137 -8.65 -4.50 9.55
CA CYS A 137 -9.03 -4.60 8.14
C CYS A 137 -8.27 -3.58 7.29
N SER A 138 -7.18 -4.04 6.67
CA SER A 138 -6.28 -3.19 5.89
C SER A 138 -6.41 -3.44 4.40
N LEU A 139 -6.50 -2.36 3.62
CA LEU A 139 -6.54 -2.36 2.17
C LEU A 139 -5.22 -1.85 1.62
N PHE A 140 -4.59 -2.67 0.78
CA PHE A 140 -3.42 -2.32 0.00
C PHE A 140 -3.78 -2.38 -1.47
N ALA A 141 -3.43 -1.36 -2.24
CA ALA A 141 -3.60 -1.40 -3.69
C ALA A 141 -2.47 -0.67 -4.41
N VAL A 142 -2.13 -1.18 -5.59
CA VAL A 142 -1.23 -0.54 -6.54
C VAL A 142 -1.96 -0.46 -7.86
N PHE A 143 -2.04 0.75 -8.42
CA PHE A 143 -2.62 1.00 -9.73
C PHE A 143 -1.54 1.50 -10.68
N ASP A 144 -1.48 0.87 -11.84
CA ASP A 144 -0.54 1.20 -12.90
C ASP A 144 -1.32 1.69 -14.11
N GLY A 145 -1.29 3.01 -14.31
CA GLY A 145 -1.82 3.68 -15.48
C GLY A 145 -0.79 3.60 -16.60
N ASN A 146 -0.57 2.41 -17.17
CA ASN A 146 0.44 2.27 -18.20
C ASN A 146 -0.02 3.00 -19.46
N GLN A 147 0.83 3.91 -19.95
CA GLN A 147 0.59 4.67 -21.17
C GLN A 147 0.79 3.71 -22.34
N CYS A 148 -0.28 3.02 -22.77
CA CYS A 148 -0.21 2.10 -23.90
C CYS A 148 0.10 2.87 -25.21
N THR A 149 -0.08 4.20 -25.22
CA THR A 149 0.41 5.07 -26.28
C THR A 149 1.15 6.29 -25.69
N PRO A 150 2.26 6.74 -26.29
CA PRO A 150 3.01 7.91 -25.81
C PRO A 150 2.26 9.24 -25.96
N SER A 151 1.09 9.24 -26.60
CA SER A 151 0.29 10.43 -26.91
C SER A 151 -0.85 10.67 -25.90
N SER A 152 -1.24 9.66 -25.15
CA SER A 152 -2.46 9.72 -24.35
C SER A 152 -2.14 10.04 -22.89
N ALA A 153 -2.40 11.26 -22.43
CA ALA A 153 -2.31 11.68 -21.02
C ALA A 153 -3.43 11.06 -20.15
N SER A 154 -3.85 9.84 -20.46
CA SER A 154 -5.08 9.17 -20.02
C SER A 154 -4.86 8.12 -18.94
N GLY A 155 -3.81 7.31 -19.06
CA GLY A 155 -3.59 6.15 -18.18
C GLY A 155 -3.45 6.55 -16.71
N TRP A 156 -2.74 7.65 -16.44
CA TRP A 156 -2.58 8.15 -15.06
C TRP A 156 -3.90 8.63 -14.45
N LYS A 157 -4.80 9.23 -15.24
CA LYS A 157 -6.12 9.66 -14.76
C LYS A 157 -6.99 8.47 -14.36
N ALA A 158 -6.90 7.36 -15.10
CA ALA A 158 -7.58 6.13 -14.74
C ALA A 158 -7.04 5.56 -13.41
N ALA A 159 -5.70 5.47 -13.27
CA ALA A 159 -5.09 4.99 -12.03
C ALA A 159 -5.40 5.88 -10.82
N GLU A 160 -5.37 7.21 -10.98
CA GLU A 160 -5.73 8.16 -9.92
C GLU A 160 -7.21 8.06 -9.55
N PHE A 161 -8.11 8.01 -10.54
CA PHE A 161 -9.53 7.83 -10.33
C PHE A 161 -9.82 6.53 -9.56
N SER A 162 -9.24 5.41 -10.00
CA SER A 162 -9.42 4.12 -9.32
C SER A 162 -8.86 4.14 -7.90
N CYS A 163 -7.69 4.74 -7.68
CA CYS A 163 -7.10 4.86 -6.35
C CYS A 163 -7.99 5.66 -5.37
N ARG A 164 -8.60 6.75 -5.84
CA ARG A 164 -9.49 7.59 -5.02
C ARG A 164 -10.84 6.94 -4.73
N ASN A 165 -11.40 6.23 -5.70
CA ASN A 165 -12.78 5.73 -5.62
C ASN A 165 -12.89 4.28 -5.13
N LEU A 166 -11.80 3.49 -5.19
CA LEU A 166 -11.80 2.09 -4.73
C LEU A 166 -12.33 1.93 -3.30
N PRO A 167 -11.89 2.72 -2.28
CA PRO A 167 -12.32 2.47 -0.91
C PRO A 167 -13.83 2.62 -0.70
N ALA A 168 -14.43 3.66 -1.28
CA ALA A 168 -15.85 3.94 -1.12
C ALA A 168 -16.72 2.85 -1.78
N LYS A 169 -16.36 2.45 -3.01
CA LYS A 169 -17.08 1.38 -3.73
C LYS A 169 -16.90 0.02 -3.05
N LEU A 170 -15.68 -0.30 -2.61
CA LEU A 170 -15.43 -1.53 -1.88
C LEU A 170 -16.25 -1.60 -0.61
N LEU A 171 -16.27 -0.51 0.18
CA LEU A 171 -17.09 -0.45 1.40
C LEU A 171 -18.57 -0.61 1.11
N GLY A 172 -19.09 0.03 0.06
CA GLY A 172 -20.48 -0.17 -0.38
C GLY A 172 -20.78 -1.65 -0.64
N ASN A 173 -19.94 -2.31 -1.44
CA ASN A 173 -20.11 -3.72 -1.79
C ASN A 173 -19.92 -4.68 -0.61
N LEU A 174 -19.05 -4.34 0.35
CA LEU A 174 -18.89 -5.13 1.58
C LEU A 174 -20.07 -4.93 2.54
N SER A 175 -20.64 -3.73 2.62
CA SER A 175 -21.72 -3.40 3.57
C SER A 175 -23.03 -4.13 3.28
N ILE A 176 -23.25 -4.54 2.02
CA ILE A 176 -24.46 -5.27 1.62
C ILE A 176 -24.36 -6.78 1.86
N ILE A 177 -23.18 -7.30 2.20
CA ILE A 177 -23.00 -8.74 2.44
C ILE A 177 -23.68 -9.09 3.75
N PRO A 178 -24.65 -10.03 3.76
CA PRO A 178 -25.25 -10.52 4.99
C PRO A 178 -24.18 -11.13 5.89
N ALA A 179 -24.34 -10.95 7.20
CA ALA A 179 -23.35 -11.36 8.17
C ALA A 179 -23.04 -12.87 8.11
N GLU A 180 -24.07 -13.68 7.85
CA GLU A 180 -24.00 -15.15 7.73
C GLU A 180 -23.22 -15.59 6.48
N ARG A 181 -23.04 -14.66 5.53
CA ARG A 181 -22.35 -14.88 4.24
C ARG A 181 -21.01 -14.16 4.17
N CYS A 182 -20.53 -13.57 5.26
CA CYS A 182 -19.21 -12.94 5.33
C CYS A 182 -18.08 -13.98 5.35
N ASN A 183 -17.86 -14.64 4.21
CA ASN A 183 -16.82 -15.62 3.95
C ASN A 183 -16.00 -15.27 2.70
N GLN A 184 -14.92 -16.02 2.45
CA GLN A 184 -13.97 -15.74 1.37
C GLN A 184 -14.61 -15.63 -0.03
N VAL A 185 -15.66 -16.41 -0.32
CA VAL A 185 -16.32 -16.43 -1.62
C VAL A 185 -17.03 -15.10 -1.88
N PHE A 186 -17.81 -14.63 -0.90
CA PHE A 186 -18.53 -13.36 -1.01
C PHE A 186 -17.58 -12.17 -0.97
N MET A 187 -16.48 -12.24 -0.23
CA MET A 187 -15.43 -11.22 -0.27
C MET A 187 -14.78 -11.08 -1.64
N LYS A 188 -14.44 -12.22 -2.26
CA LYS A 188 -13.91 -12.24 -3.63
C LYS A 188 -14.93 -11.66 -4.61
N SER A 189 -16.20 -12.04 -4.47
CA SER A 189 -17.29 -11.49 -5.29
C SER A 189 -17.42 -9.97 -5.12
N ALA A 190 -17.39 -9.45 -3.89
CA ALA A 190 -17.47 -8.02 -3.61
C ALA A 190 -16.26 -7.25 -4.17
N LEU A 191 -15.06 -7.82 -4.13
CA LEU A 191 -13.87 -7.24 -4.77
C LEU A 191 -14.04 -7.17 -6.30
N LEU A 192 -14.51 -8.25 -6.93
CA LEU A 192 -14.78 -8.27 -8.38
C LEU A 192 -15.84 -7.25 -8.77
N LYS A 193 -16.97 -7.24 -8.04
CA LYS A 193 -18.04 -6.25 -8.23
C LYS A 193 -17.54 -4.82 -8.12
N THR A 194 -16.60 -4.57 -7.20
CA THR A 194 -15.99 -3.24 -7.02
C THR A 194 -15.23 -2.78 -8.26
N PHE A 195 -14.55 -3.67 -8.97
CA PHE A 195 -13.89 -3.32 -10.22
C PHE A 195 -14.90 -3.01 -11.33
N GLU A 196 -15.99 -3.78 -11.41
CA GLU A 196 -17.09 -3.49 -12.35
C GLU A 196 -17.72 -2.13 -12.06
N ASP A 197 -17.97 -1.83 -10.78
CA ASP A 197 -18.54 -0.54 -10.36
C ASP A 197 -17.59 0.63 -10.62
N LEU A 198 -16.28 0.40 -10.54
CA LEU A 198 -15.26 1.39 -10.93
C LEU A 198 -15.26 1.63 -12.44
N GLU A 199 -15.39 0.57 -13.24
CA GLU A 199 -15.38 0.65 -14.69
C GLU A 199 -16.65 1.34 -15.23
N ALA A 200 -17.80 1.07 -14.60
CA ALA A 200 -19.10 1.63 -14.95
C ALA A 200 -19.42 3.00 -14.30
N ASP A 201 -18.51 3.58 -13.50
CA ASP A 201 -18.77 4.83 -12.79
C ASP A 201 -18.93 6.01 -13.77
N PRO A 202 -20.07 6.71 -13.78
CA PRO A 202 -20.30 7.84 -14.69
C PRO A 202 -19.43 9.07 -14.36
N SER A 203 -18.89 9.18 -13.15
CA SER A 203 -17.96 10.24 -12.74
C SER A 203 -16.54 10.03 -13.24
N ARG A 204 -16.27 8.88 -13.90
CA ARG A 204 -14.96 8.57 -14.46
C ARG A 204 -14.56 9.65 -15.49
N PRO A 205 -13.37 10.26 -15.38
CA PRO A 205 -12.97 11.37 -16.22
C PRO A 205 -13.01 11.02 -17.71
N ALA A 206 -13.50 11.95 -18.54
CA ALA A 206 -13.33 11.86 -19.99
C ALA A 206 -11.82 11.78 -20.31
N GLY A 207 -11.41 10.72 -21.02
CA GLY A 207 -10.01 10.41 -21.25
C GLY A 207 -9.40 9.41 -20.27
N ALA A 208 -10.07 9.01 -19.19
CA ALA A 208 -9.70 7.81 -18.44
C ALA A 208 -10.24 6.53 -19.10
N ALA A 209 -10.58 6.57 -20.40
CA ALA A 209 -11.12 5.45 -21.16
C ALA A 209 -10.15 4.26 -21.25
N GLU A 210 -8.85 4.53 -21.10
CA GLU A 210 -7.85 3.49 -21.00
C GLU A 210 -7.98 2.72 -19.68
N ARG A 211 -7.75 1.40 -19.76
CA ARG A 211 -7.80 0.51 -18.60
C ARG A 211 -6.52 0.72 -17.78
N CYS A 212 -6.65 0.91 -16.47
CA CYS A 212 -5.50 0.81 -15.56
C CYS A 212 -5.35 -0.64 -15.09
N ALA A 213 -4.11 -1.10 -14.95
CA ALA A 213 -3.84 -2.34 -14.23
C ALA A 213 -3.91 -2.07 -12.72
N ALA A 214 -4.44 -3.01 -11.95
CA ALA A 214 -4.51 -2.89 -10.51
C ALA A 214 -4.15 -4.21 -9.84
N ALA A 215 -3.43 -4.13 -8.72
CA ALA A 215 -3.26 -5.22 -7.78
C ALA A 215 -3.81 -4.74 -6.43
N VAL A 216 -4.78 -5.48 -5.87
CA VAL A 216 -5.47 -5.13 -4.62
C VAL A 216 -5.39 -6.30 -3.66
N ALA A 217 -5.03 -6.03 -2.42
CA ALA A 217 -5.02 -6.98 -1.32
C ALA A 217 -5.84 -6.43 -0.15
N LEU A 218 -6.79 -7.23 0.31
CA LEU A 218 -7.54 -6.99 1.53
C LEU A 218 -7.01 -7.93 2.61
N VAL A 219 -6.45 -7.38 3.66
CA VAL A 219 -5.86 -8.13 4.78
C VAL A 219 -6.76 -8.00 5.99
N LEU A 220 -7.18 -9.14 6.52
CA LEU A 220 -7.93 -9.26 7.76
C LEU A 220 -7.05 -9.91 8.82
N GLY A 221 -6.97 -9.30 9.99
CA GLY A 221 -6.21 -9.80 11.14
C GLY A 221 -4.87 -9.09 11.32
N ASP A 222 -4.16 -9.52 12.35
CA ASP A 222 -2.82 -9.04 12.64
C ASP A 222 -1.82 -9.54 11.58
N PHE A 223 -0.91 -8.65 11.17
CA PHE A 223 0.12 -8.90 10.15
C PHE A 223 1.53 -8.90 10.72
#